data_AF-A0A502E0U9-F1
#
_entry.id   AF-A0A502E0U9-F1
#
_cell.length_a   1.000
_cell.length_b   1.000
_cell.length_c   1.000
_cell.angle_alpha   90.00
_cell.angle_beta   90.00
_cell.angle_gamma   90.00
#
_symmetry.space_group_name_H-M   'P 1'
#
loop_
_entity.id
_entity.type
_entity.pdbx_description
1 polymer ?
#
loop_
_entity_poly.entity_id
_entity_poly.type
_entity_poly.pdbx_seq_one_letter_code
_entity_poly.pdbx_strand_id
1 'polypeptide(L)'
;MGAERQQSGWSTPSGEDVSVSNGDRKSGVPMTVASIPLVDPHAPKPDPSVGDLVKDATSQMSTLVRAEVELARAEITRDVKKGLTGSVYFILALVVLFYSTFFFFFFVSDLLDLWLQKWASDLIVFGLMLVTTGLLAFLGYLKVRKIRGPQKTIQSVKEARVALVPGSDKPSKPASLNGAASTTDPSGW
;
A
#
# COMPACT_ATOMS: atom_id res chain seq x y z
N MET A 1 -4.04 57.56 -17.38
CA MET A 1 -4.78 56.31 -17.62
C MET A 1 -4.23 55.28 -16.64
N GLY A 2 -4.81 54.96 -15.49
CA GLY A 2 -6.19 55.11 -15.04
C GLY A 2 -6.87 53.74 -15.00
N ALA A 3 -6.61 52.96 -13.95
CA ALA A 3 -7.35 51.78 -13.45
C ALA A 3 -6.41 51.09 -12.42
N GLU A 4 -6.81 50.53 -11.29
CA GLU A 4 -8.12 50.10 -10.86
C GLU A 4 -8.10 50.02 -9.32
N ARG A 5 -9.09 50.65 -8.68
CA ARG A 5 -9.42 50.43 -7.26
C ARG A 5 -10.20 49.12 -7.19
N GLN A 6 -9.86 48.21 -6.29
CA GLN A 6 -10.85 47.31 -5.70
C GLN A 6 -10.56 47.17 -4.20
N GLN A 7 -11.15 48.10 -3.45
CA GLN A 7 -11.45 47.96 -2.02
C GLN A 7 -12.93 47.56 -1.88
N SER A 8 -13.23 46.98 -0.71
CA SER A 8 -14.53 46.90 -0.03
C SER A 8 -15.53 45.84 -0.50
N GLY A 9 -15.87 44.95 0.42
CA GLY A 9 -16.95 43.98 0.23
C GLY A 9 -17.12 42.96 1.35
N TRP A 10 -17.07 43.38 2.63
CA TRP A 10 -17.63 42.56 3.71
C TRP A 10 -18.97 43.15 4.11
N SER A 11 -20.04 42.53 3.61
CA SER A 11 -21.43 42.87 3.91
C SER A 11 -21.88 42.02 5.10
N THR A 12 -22.10 42.64 6.25
CA THR A 12 -22.80 42.03 7.39
C THR A 12 -24.31 42.10 7.18
N PRO A 13 -25.06 40.99 7.21
CA PRO A 13 -26.51 41.06 7.35
C PRO A 13 -26.84 41.29 8.83
N SER A 14 -27.15 42.53 9.18
CA SER A 14 -27.89 42.87 10.40
C SER A 14 -29.37 42.64 10.12
N GLY A 15 -29.88 41.48 10.56
CA GLY A 15 -31.28 41.10 10.43
C GLY A 15 -31.94 40.93 11.80
N GLU A 16 -32.82 41.88 12.11
CA GLU A 16 -34.17 41.65 12.66
C GLU A 16 -34.32 41.37 14.17
N ASP A 17 -34.45 42.49 14.87
CA ASP A 17 -35.39 42.80 15.95
C ASP A 17 -36.66 41.93 15.94
N VAL A 18 -36.73 40.98 16.86
CA VAL A 18 -37.97 40.27 17.19
C VAL A 18 -38.67 41.04 18.33
N SER A 19 -39.73 41.77 17.98
CA SER A 19 -40.70 42.31 18.93
C SER A 19 -41.35 41.19 19.73
N VAL A 20 -41.05 41.13 21.03
CA VAL A 20 -41.72 40.23 21.97
C VAL A 20 -43.07 40.83 22.35
N SER A 21 -44.14 40.30 21.77
CA SER A 21 -45.52 40.61 22.15
C SER A 21 -45.79 40.05 23.56
N ASN A 22 -46.05 40.96 24.50
CA ASN A 22 -46.43 40.65 25.87
C ASN A 22 -47.94 40.35 25.93
N GLY A 23 -48.29 39.07 25.80
CA GLY A 23 -49.65 38.55 25.97
C GLY A 23 -49.81 37.82 27.29
N ASP A 24 -50.67 38.38 28.14
CA ASP A 24 -51.53 37.73 29.13
C ASP A 24 -50.96 36.70 30.11
N ARG A 25 -50.93 37.15 31.37
CA ARG A 25 -50.88 36.32 32.58
C ARG A 25 -52.11 35.43 32.66
N LYS A 26 -51.97 34.14 32.37
CA LYS A 26 -52.76 33.08 33.02
C LYS A 26 -51.85 31.97 33.49
N SER A 27 -51.85 31.81 34.80
CA SER A 27 -51.35 30.64 35.52
C SER A 27 -51.85 29.37 34.84
N GLY A 28 -50.91 28.66 34.23
CA GLY A 28 -51.09 27.38 33.57
C GLY A 28 -49.75 26.69 33.57
N VAL A 29 -49.32 26.24 34.76
CA VAL A 29 -48.10 25.46 34.91
C VAL A 29 -48.33 24.12 34.19
N PRO A 30 -47.57 23.77 33.13
CA PRO A 30 -47.67 22.43 32.56
C PRO A 30 -47.17 21.42 33.62
N MET A 31 -48.10 20.66 34.20
CA MET A 31 -47.84 19.59 35.16
C MET A 31 -47.18 18.33 34.53
N THR A 32 -46.56 18.48 33.36
CA THR A 32 -45.80 17.42 32.71
C THR A 32 -44.37 17.89 32.54
N VAL A 33 -43.68 17.99 33.69
CA VAL A 33 -42.21 17.96 33.72
C VAL A 33 -41.82 16.66 33.03
N ALA A 34 -41.13 16.80 31.89
CA ALA A 34 -40.48 15.70 31.22
C ALA A 34 -39.77 14.86 32.27
N SER A 35 -40.23 13.63 32.46
CA SER A 35 -39.60 12.68 33.35
C SER A 35 -38.20 12.44 32.81
N ILE A 36 -37.23 13.23 33.28
CA ILE A 36 -35.82 12.90 33.19
C ILE A 36 -35.75 11.50 33.77
N PRO A 37 -35.47 10.45 32.97
CA PRO A 37 -35.35 9.13 33.54
C PRO A 37 -34.22 9.23 34.56
N LEU A 38 -34.53 9.01 35.83
CA LEU A 38 -33.53 8.82 36.87
C LEU A 38 -32.84 7.48 36.59
N VAL A 39 -31.98 7.47 35.56
CA VAL A 39 -30.93 6.48 35.46
C VAL A 39 -29.89 6.95 36.45
N ASP A 40 -29.91 6.37 37.63
CA ASP A 40 -28.87 6.61 38.63
C ASP A 40 -27.52 6.26 38.00
N PRO A 41 -26.60 7.23 37.80
CA PRO A 41 -25.26 6.95 37.27
C PRO A 41 -24.44 6.04 38.20
N HIS A 42 -24.95 5.76 39.40
CA HIS A 42 -24.39 4.83 40.38
C HIS A 42 -25.23 3.57 40.62
N ALA A 43 -26.28 3.32 39.82
CA ALA A 43 -26.90 2.00 39.79
C ALA A 43 -25.84 0.95 39.35
N PRO A 44 -25.68 -0.17 40.08
CA PRO A 44 -24.74 -1.22 39.70
C PRO A 44 -25.06 -1.67 38.27
N LYS A 45 -24.10 -1.51 37.36
CA LYS A 45 -24.22 -2.08 36.02
C LYS A 45 -24.37 -3.60 36.20
N PRO A 46 -25.35 -4.25 35.57
CA PRO A 46 -25.42 -5.71 35.56
C PRO A 46 -24.06 -6.27 35.14
N ASP A 47 -23.55 -7.26 35.87
CA ASP A 47 -22.28 -7.90 35.53
C ASP A 47 -22.35 -8.37 34.07
N PRO A 48 -21.38 -8.01 33.22
CA PRO A 48 -21.40 -8.37 31.81
C PRO A 48 -21.47 -9.89 31.67
N SER A 49 -22.40 -10.37 30.85
CA SER A 49 -22.47 -11.80 30.59
C SER A 49 -21.22 -12.27 29.87
N VAL A 50 -20.92 -13.58 29.94
CA VAL A 50 -19.78 -14.17 29.21
C VAL A 50 -19.85 -13.86 27.71
N GLY A 51 -21.06 -13.76 27.14
CA GLY A 51 -21.27 -13.35 25.74
C GLY A 51 -20.90 -11.90 25.48
N ASP A 52 -21.15 -10.99 26.42
CA ASP A 52 -20.79 -9.58 26.31
C ASP A 52 -19.28 -9.38 26.40
N LEU A 53 -18.59 -10.14 27.27
CA LEU A 53 -17.12 -10.13 27.39
C LEU A 53 -16.43 -10.61 26.11
N VAL A 54 -16.91 -11.70 25.51
CA VAL A 54 -16.35 -12.22 24.25
C VAL A 54 -16.59 -11.25 23.10
N LYS A 55 -17.78 -10.64 23.03
CA LYS A 55 -18.12 -9.62 22.03
C LYS A 55 -17.21 -8.39 22.15
N ASP A 56 -16.98 -7.92 23.38
CA ASP A 56 -16.15 -6.75 23.63
C ASP A 56 -14.66 -7.04 23.33
N ALA A 57 -14.14 -8.20 23.77
CA ALA A 57 -12.79 -8.64 23.45
C ALA A 57 -12.55 -8.79 21.93
N THR A 58 -13.52 -9.34 21.21
CA THR A 58 -13.44 -9.48 19.74
C THR A 58 -13.48 -8.12 19.03
N SER A 59 -14.28 -7.18 19.56
CA SER A 59 -14.34 -5.80 19.07
C SER A 59 -13.02 -5.05 19.27
N GLN A 60 -12.40 -5.20 20.44
CA GLN A 60 -11.09 -4.62 20.75
C GLN A 60 -9.99 -5.22 19.86
N MET A 61 -9.99 -6.54 19.69
CA MET A 61 -9.03 -7.22 18.81
C MET A 61 -9.19 -6.77 17.34
N SER A 62 -10.43 -6.60 16.87
CA SER A 62 -10.71 -6.06 15.53
C SER A 62 -10.21 -4.62 15.37
N THR A 63 -10.31 -3.83 16.42
CA THR A 63 -9.82 -2.44 16.44
C THR A 63 -8.29 -2.38 16.39
N LEU A 64 -7.60 -3.24 17.13
CA LEU A 64 -6.14 -3.36 17.10
C LEU A 64 -5.62 -3.80 15.73
N VAL A 65 -6.20 -4.86 15.16
CA VAL A 65 -5.81 -5.33 13.81
C VAL A 65 -6.01 -4.24 12.77
N ARG A 66 -7.11 -3.49 12.85
CA ARG A 66 -7.36 -2.38 11.94
C ARG A 66 -6.36 -1.25 12.11
N ALA A 67 -5.99 -0.90 13.34
CA ALA A 67 -4.96 0.10 13.63
C ALA A 67 -3.58 -0.33 13.10
N GLU A 68 -3.20 -1.59 13.26
CA GLU A 68 -1.93 -2.13 12.75
C GLU A 68 -1.89 -2.11 11.21
N VAL A 69 -3.01 -2.46 10.57
CA VAL A 69 -3.14 -2.39 9.11
C VAL A 69 -3.10 -0.94 8.62
N GLU A 70 -3.77 -0.01 9.30
CA GLU A 70 -3.75 1.41 8.95
C GLU A 70 -2.35 2.00 9.07
N LEU A 71 -1.60 1.64 10.13
CA LEU A 71 -0.20 2.02 10.29
C LEU A 71 0.67 1.44 9.17
N ALA A 72 0.59 0.13 8.93
CA ALA A 72 1.36 -0.54 7.89
C ALA A 72 1.06 0.03 6.50
N ARG A 73 -0.22 0.33 6.22
CA ARG A 73 -0.62 1.01 4.97
C ARG A 73 -0.03 2.41 4.87
N ALA A 74 -0.02 3.18 5.95
CA ALA A 74 0.57 4.52 5.96
C ALA A 74 2.08 4.47 5.71
N GLU A 75 2.79 3.53 6.33
CA GLU A 75 4.24 3.34 6.13
C GLU A 75 4.57 2.89 4.71
N ILE A 76 3.89 1.85 4.21
CA ILE A 76 4.05 1.38 2.82
C ILE A 76 3.76 2.52 1.84
N THR A 77 2.68 3.28 2.03
CA THR A 77 2.33 4.40 1.14
C THR A 77 3.41 5.49 1.17
N ARG A 78 3.97 5.78 2.36
CA ARG A 78 5.07 6.74 2.50
C ARG A 78 6.32 6.27 1.77
N ASP A 79 6.66 4.99 1.89
CA ASP A 79 7.83 4.41 1.26
C ASP A 79 7.68 4.29 -0.26
N VAL A 80 6.48 3.93 -0.74
CA VAL A 80 6.13 3.97 -2.16
C VAL A 80 6.26 5.39 -2.70
N LYS A 81 5.77 6.40 -1.98
CA LYS A 81 5.88 7.80 -2.39
C LYS A 81 7.35 8.26 -2.47
N LYS A 82 8.17 7.89 -1.51
CA LYS A 82 9.63 8.18 -1.53
C LYS A 82 10.32 7.45 -2.68
N GLY A 83 10.02 6.17 -2.87
CA GLY A 83 10.55 5.36 -3.96
C GLY A 83 10.15 5.91 -5.34
N LEU A 84 8.92 6.39 -5.47
CA LEU A 84 8.43 7.03 -6.69
C LEU A 84 9.22 8.30 -7.00
N THR A 85 9.39 9.20 -6.03
CA THR A 85 10.21 10.41 -6.21
C THR A 85 11.65 10.07 -6.59
N GLY A 86 12.26 9.06 -5.95
CA GLY A 86 13.59 8.57 -6.31
C GLY A 86 13.66 8.01 -7.73
N SER A 87 12.63 7.28 -8.16
CA SER A 87 12.54 6.69 -9.49
C SER A 87 12.47 7.74 -10.61
N VAL A 88 11.90 8.92 -10.35
CA VAL A 88 11.87 10.03 -11.32
C VAL A 88 13.29 10.44 -11.70
N TYR A 89 14.17 10.65 -10.72
CA TYR A 89 15.57 10.99 -10.99
C TYR A 89 16.30 9.88 -11.73
N PHE A 90 16.02 8.63 -11.40
CA PHE A 90 16.62 7.50 -12.10
C PHE A 90 16.18 7.42 -13.56
N ILE A 91 14.88 7.63 -13.83
CA ILE A 91 14.36 7.68 -15.21
C ILE A 91 14.99 8.84 -15.97
N LEU A 92 15.05 10.04 -15.38
CA LEU A 92 15.70 11.20 -16.00
C LEU A 92 17.18 10.93 -16.28
N ALA A 93 17.91 10.33 -15.32
CA ALA A 93 19.31 9.97 -15.50
C ALA A 93 19.51 8.95 -16.64
N LEU A 94 18.63 7.93 -16.74
CA LEU A 94 18.68 6.97 -17.84
C LEU A 94 18.37 7.59 -19.19
N VAL A 95 17.40 8.52 -19.26
CA VAL A 95 17.08 9.26 -20.48
C VAL A 95 18.28 10.10 -20.91
N VAL A 96 18.88 10.87 -19.99
CA VAL A 96 20.08 11.67 -20.28
C VAL A 96 21.21 10.76 -20.74
N LEU A 97 21.52 9.68 -20.02
CA LEU A 97 22.56 8.72 -20.38
C LEU A 97 22.33 8.11 -21.77
N PHE A 98 21.08 7.76 -22.09
CA PHE A 98 20.71 7.24 -23.41
C PHE A 98 21.00 8.25 -24.53
N TYR A 99 20.57 9.50 -24.37
CA TYR A 99 20.88 10.55 -25.35
C TYR A 99 22.37 10.91 -25.41
N SER A 100 23.07 10.89 -24.28
CA SER A 100 24.53 11.12 -24.22
C SER A 100 25.32 10.08 -25.01
N THR A 101 24.78 8.87 -25.21
CA THR A 101 25.43 7.82 -26.00
C THR A 101 25.60 8.25 -27.47
N PHE A 102 24.65 8.99 -28.05
CA PHE A 102 24.79 9.55 -29.40
C PHE A 102 25.96 10.54 -29.48
N PHE A 103 26.03 11.48 -28.53
CA PHE A 103 27.13 12.45 -28.46
C PHE A 103 28.48 11.78 -28.21
N PHE A 104 28.52 10.72 -27.40
CA PHE A 104 29.73 9.95 -27.16
C PHE A 104 30.25 9.30 -28.46
N PHE A 105 29.39 8.68 -29.26
CA PHE A 105 29.81 8.09 -30.53
C PHE A 105 30.20 9.13 -31.58
N PHE A 106 29.51 10.28 -31.65
CA PHE A 106 29.96 11.40 -32.48
C PHE A 106 31.33 11.92 -32.04
N PHE A 107 31.53 12.10 -30.74
CA PHE A 107 32.83 12.48 -30.19
C PHE A 107 33.92 11.47 -30.56
N VAL A 108 33.66 10.16 -30.46
CA VAL A 108 34.64 9.13 -30.87
C VAL A 108 34.92 9.19 -32.37
N SER A 109 33.89 9.41 -33.21
CA SER A 109 34.06 9.60 -34.66
C SER A 109 34.96 10.79 -34.94
N ASP A 110 34.66 11.95 -34.36
CA ASP A 110 35.41 13.19 -34.58
C ASP A 110 36.83 13.09 -34.01
N LEU A 111 37.02 12.38 -32.90
CA LEU A 111 38.33 12.10 -32.35
C LEU A 111 39.16 11.22 -33.29
N LEU A 112 38.57 10.17 -33.87
CA LEU A 112 39.24 9.30 -34.84
C LEU A 112 39.58 10.02 -36.15
N ASP A 113 38.75 10.98 -36.58
CA ASP A 113 38.96 11.81 -37.77
C ASP A 113 40.25 12.65 -37.70
N LEU A 114 40.82 12.87 -36.51
CA LEU A 114 42.12 13.53 -36.36
C LEU A 114 43.28 12.72 -36.97
N TRP A 115 43.15 11.40 -37.05
CA TRP A 115 44.21 10.51 -37.56
C TRP A 115 43.76 9.68 -38.78
N LEU A 116 42.47 9.52 -39.02
CA LEU A 116 41.89 8.72 -40.10
C LEU A 116 41.03 9.57 -41.04
N GLN A 117 40.74 9.05 -42.23
CA GLN A 117 39.73 9.63 -43.12
C GLN A 117 38.33 9.48 -42.50
N LYS A 118 37.50 10.52 -42.59
CA LYS A 118 36.14 10.55 -42.03
C LYS A 118 35.31 9.29 -42.27
N TRP A 119 35.32 8.77 -43.50
CA TRP A 119 34.57 7.57 -43.87
C TRP A 119 35.03 6.32 -43.08
N ALA A 120 36.33 6.20 -42.78
CA ALA A 120 36.89 5.10 -42.02
C ALA A 120 36.57 5.24 -40.52
N SER A 121 36.65 6.45 -39.98
CA SER A 121 36.25 6.76 -38.60
C SER A 121 34.78 6.40 -38.35
N ASP A 122 33.89 6.78 -39.26
CA ASP A 122 32.46 6.47 -39.17
C ASP A 122 32.18 4.95 -39.22
N LEU A 123 32.89 4.21 -40.09
CA LEU A 123 32.75 2.75 -40.16
C LEU A 123 33.24 2.05 -38.89
N ILE A 124 34.33 2.52 -38.28
CA ILE A 124 34.84 1.98 -37.02
C ILE A 124 33.84 2.21 -35.89
N VAL A 125 33.30 3.43 -35.78
CA VAL A 125 32.28 3.76 -34.78
C VAL A 125 31.02 2.93 -35.00
N PHE A 126 30.58 2.76 -36.25
CA PHE A 126 29.46 1.89 -36.57
C PHE A 126 29.71 0.43 -36.13
N GLY A 127 30.91 -0.11 -36.40
CA GLY A 127 31.33 -1.42 -35.91
C GLY A 127 31.29 -1.52 -34.38
N LEU A 128 31.79 -0.50 -33.68
CA LEU A 128 31.75 -0.41 -32.22
C LEU A 128 30.32 -0.41 -31.68
N MET A 129 29.40 0.30 -32.34
CA MET A 129 27.98 0.31 -31.99
C MET A 129 27.33 -1.07 -32.15
N LEU A 130 27.64 -1.80 -33.23
CA LEU A 130 27.14 -3.17 -33.43
C LEU A 130 27.65 -4.12 -32.36
N VAL A 131 28.94 -4.05 -32.01
CA VAL A 131 29.53 -4.87 -30.93
C VAL A 131 28.87 -4.55 -29.59
N THR A 132 28.72 -3.27 -29.26
CA THR A 132 28.11 -2.81 -28.01
C THR A 132 26.64 -3.27 -27.93
N THR A 133 25.89 -3.10 -29.01
CA THR A 133 24.48 -3.54 -29.11
C THR A 133 24.37 -5.04 -28.98
N GLY A 134 25.22 -5.81 -29.69
CA GLY A 134 25.26 -7.26 -29.60
C GLY A 134 25.55 -7.74 -28.17
N LEU A 135 26.49 -7.10 -27.47
CA LEU A 135 26.82 -7.44 -26.09
C LEU A 135 25.66 -7.14 -25.13
N LEU A 136 25.06 -5.95 -25.23
CA LEU A 136 23.91 -5.57 -24.39
C LEU A 136 22.69 -6.47 -24.64
N ALA A 137 22.38 -6.77 -25.91
CA ALA A 137 21.30 -7.67 -26.28
C ALA A 137 21.55 -9.09 -25.75
N PHE A 138 22.78 -9.59 -25.84
CA PHE A 138 23.15 -10.90 -25.33
C PHE A 138 23.05 -10.98 -23.81
N LEU A 139 23.59 -9.99 -23.08
CA LEU A 139 23.46 -9.92 -21.62
C LEU A 139 21.99 -9.81 -21.18
N GLY A 140 21.20 -9.00 -21.89
CA GLY A 140 19.75 -8.88 -21.69
C GLY A 140 19.05 -10.22 -21.90
N TYR A 141 19.34 -10.92 -22.99
CA TYR A 141 18.82 -12.25 -23.28
C TYR A 141 19.16 -13.26 -22.18
N LEU A 142 20.42 -13.29 -21.72
CA LEU A 142 20.85 -14.17 -20.64
C LEU A 142 20.10 -13.89 -19.34
N LYS A 143 19.84 -12.62 -19.02
CA LYS A 143 19.08 -12.24 -17.82
C LYS A 143 17.63 -12.66 -17.93
N VAL A 144 16.96 -12.36 -19.04
CA VAL A 144 15.56 -12.76 -19.27
C VAL A 144 15.41 -14.27 -19.23
N ARG A 145 16.33 -15.02 -19.83
CA ARG A 145 16.29 -16.50 -19.83
C ARG A 145 16.46 -17.11 -18.44
N LYS A 146 17.08 -16.39 -17.51
CA LYS A 146 17.25 -16.83 -16.12
C LYS A 146 16.02 -16.56 -15.25
N ILE A 147 15.10 -15.70 -15.68
CA ILE A 147 13.85 -15.43 -14.97
C ILE A 147 12.93 -16.65 -15.16
N ARG A 148 12.97 -17.58 -14.21
CA ARG A 148 11.96 -18.64 -14.09
C ARG A 148 10.71 -18.01 -13.46
N GLY A 149 9.55 -18.16 -14.12
CA GLY A 149 8.27 -17.63 -13.62
C GLY A 149 7.94 -18.10 -12.19
N PRO A 150 6.97 -17.48 -11.49
CA PRO A 150 6.73 -17.69 -10.07
C PRO A 150 6.18 -19.10 -9.77
N GLN A 151 7.08 -20.09 -9.74
CA GLN A 151 6.77 -21.51 -9.55
C GLN A 151 6.03 -21.75 -8.22
N LYS A 152 6.42 -21.02 -7.16
CA LYS A 152 5.81 -21.15 -5.83
C LYS A 152 4.36 -20.67 -5.80
N THR A 153 4.05 -19.57 -6.47
CA THR A 153 2.67 -19.08 -6.61
C THR A 153 1.82 -20.02 -7.45
N ILE A 154 2.39 -20.56 -8.53
CA ILE A 154 1.70 -21.56 -9.35
C ILE A 154 1.44 -22.84 -8.55
N GLN A 155 2.38 -23.30 -7.73
CA GLN A 155 2.21 -24.45 -6.84
C GLN A 155 1.15 -24.19 -5.77
N SER A 156 1.20 -23.06 -5.04
CA SER A 156 0.22 -22.81 -3.98
C SER A 156 -1.19 -22.63 -4.52
N VAL A 157 -1.35 -22.00 -5.71
CA VAL A 157 -2.66 -21.91 -6.38
C VAL A 157 -3.13 -23.28 -6.85
N LYS A 158 -2.23 -24.14 -7.33
CA LYS A 158 -2.55 -25.50 -7.76
C LYS A 158 -2.94 -26.38 -6.56
N GLU A 159 -2.25 -26.25 -5.44
CA GLU A 159 -2.56 -26.94 -4.18
C GLU A 159 -3.87 -26.45 -3.57
N ALA A 160 -4.10 -25.13 -3.54
CA ALA A 160 -5.37 -24.55 -3.10
C ALA A 160 -6.53 -25.01 -3.99
N ARG A 161 -6.33 -25.07 -5.31
CA ARG A 161 -7.34 -25.60 -6.25
C ARG A 161 -7.62 -27.08 -6.02
N VAL A 162 -6.60 -27.90 -5.75
CA VAL A 162 -6.78 -29.32 -5.41
C VAL A 162 -7.50 -29.49 -4.07
N ALA A 163 -7.25 -28.63 -3.09
CA ALA A 163 -7.93 -28.64 -1.79
C ALA A 163 -9.38 -28.13 -1.83
N LEU A 164 -9.72 -27.27 -2.79
CA LEU A 164 -11.02 -26.60 -2.90
C LEU A 164 -11.98 -27.25 -3.91
N VAL A 165 -11.56 -28.26 -4.69
CA VAL A 165 -12.47 -29.05 -5.55
C VAL A 165 -13.12 -30.14 -4.69
N PRO A 166 -14.42 -30.03 -4.37
CA PRO A 166 -15.13 -31.07 -3.61
C PRO A 166 -15.30 -32.29 -4.51
N GLY A 167 -14.68 -33.42 -4.14
CA GLY A 167 -14.82 -34.71 -4.85
C GLY A 167 -13.52 -35.43 -5.24
N SER A 168 -12.34 -34.94 -4.84
CA SER A 168 -11.10 -35.72 -5.02
C SER A 168 -10.84 -36.63 -3.82
N ASP A 169 -11.63 -37.70 -3.70
CA ASP A 169 -11.42 -38.79 -2.76
C ASP A 169 -10.15 -39.55 -3.15
N LYS A 170 -9.00 -39.20 -2.56
CA LYS A 170 -7.86 -40.11 -2.51
C LYS A 170 -7.98 -40.93 -1.22
N PRO A 171 -8.02 -42.27 -1.30
CA PRO A 171 -8.08 -43.10 -0.11
C PRO A 171 -6.79 -42.90 0.68
N SER A 172 -6.94 -42.36 1.88
CA SER A 172 -5.90 -42.26 2.89
C SER A 172 -5.29 -43.63 3.12
N LYS A 173 -4.02 -43.80 2.74
CA LYS A 173 -3.21 -44.95 3.13
C LYS A 173 -3.25 -45.03 4.67
N PRO A 174 -3.68 -46.15 5.29
CA PRO A 174 -3.81 -46.22 6.73
C PRO A 174 -2.43 -46.08 7.37
N ALA A 175 -2.33 -45.14 8.29
CA ALA A 175 -1.22 -45.03 9.22
C ALA A 175 -1.08 -46.37 9.94
N SER A 176 0.06 -47.03 9.75
CA SER A 176 0.41 -48.22 10.49
C SER A 176 0.60 -47.85 11.96
N LEU A 177 -0.41 -48.13 12.76
CA LEU A 177 -0.30 -48.26 14.20
C LEU A 177 0.53 -49.53 14.48
N ASN A 178 1.84 -49.38 14.60
CA ASN A 178 2.71 -50.36 15.21
C ASN A 178 3.89 -49.64 15.87
N GLY A 179 3.80 -49.54 17.19
CA GLY A 179 4.78 -48.86 18.04
C GLY A 179 4.33 -48.93 19.49
N ALA A 180 4.00 -50.13 19.96
CA ALA A 180 3.78 -50.39 21.36
C ALA A 180 5.09 -50.19 22.14
N ALA A 181 4.96 -49.51 23.28
CA ALA A 181 5.76 -49.66 24.50
C ALA A 181 7.29 -49.54 24.41
N SER A 182 7.80 -48.41 24.92
CA SER A 182 8.88 -48.45 25.92
C SER A 182 8.77 -47.21 26.81
N THR A 183 7.99 -47.37 27.89
CA THR A 183 8.22 -46.65 29.14
C THR A 183 9.49 -47.25 29.72
N THR A 184 10.50 -46.42 29.98
CA THR A 184 11.52 -46.58 31.02
C THR A 184 12.40 -45.33 31.01
N ASP A 185 12.13 -44.43 31.95
CA ASP A 185 13.17 -43.68 32.65
C ASP A 185 13.41 -44.44 33.97
N PRO A 186 14.66 -44.79 34.29
CA PRO A 186 15.28 -44.09 35.41
C PRO A 186 16.82 -43.95 35.30
N SER A 187 17.30 -42.77 35.71
CA SER A 187 18.58 -42.54 36.41
C SER A 187 19.91 -42.78 35.65
N GLY A 188 20.70 -41.71 35.55
CA GLY A 188 22.17 -41.80 35.50
C GLY A 188 22.83 -40.77 34.60
N TRP A 189 23.38 -39.72 35.25
CA TRP A 189 24.31 -38.70 34.73
C TRP A 189 23.72 -37.46 34.04
#